data_AF-A0A7W0LH50-F1
#
_entry.id   AF-A0A7W0LH50-F1
#
_cell.length_a   1.000
_cell.length_b   1.000
_cell.length_c   1.000
_cell.angle_alpha   90.00
_cell.angle_beta   90.00
_cell.angle_gamma   90.00
#
_symmetry.space_group_name_H-M   'P 1'
#
loop_
_entity.id
_entity.type
_entity.pdbx_description
1 polymer ?
#
loop_
_entity_poly.entity_id
_entity_poly.type
_entity_poly.pdbx_seq_one_letter_code
_entity_poly.pdbx_strand_id
1 'polypeptide(L)'
;LVSACLSGMVQEHERGLGGWHAEATTVTAAIQTTGSSVEVMAEVIGGLSVDPARMLSNVEATKGAIFAERAMVLLAPALGRDGATRVIRAALAQSSAEGTRFPEMLAAEPSVRTAIDPGALSTLGTAEAYLGSAEYFRRRLTAGESE
;
A
#
# COMPACT_ATOMS: atom_id res chain seq x y z
N LEU A 1 -10.54 8.59 -26.03
CA LEU A 1 -10.76 7.48 -26.99
C LEU A 1 -11.98 6.65 -26.62
N VAL A 2 -12.05 6.07 -25.41
CA VAL A 2 -13.22 5.26 -24.98
C VAL A 2 -14.55 6.01 -25.08
N SER A 3 -14.61 7.26 -24.60
CA SER A 3 -15.84 8.08 -24.74
C SER A 3 -16.24 8.28 -26.21
N ALA A 4 -15.30 8.43 -27.13
CA ALA A 4 -15.59 8.61 -28.55
C ALA A 4 -16.11 7.31 -29.18
N CYS A 5 -15.57 6.14 -28.79
CA CYS A 5 -16.14 4.85 -29.18
C CYS A 5 -17.59 4.70 -28.69
N LEU A 6 -17.87 5.03 -27.43
CA LEU A 6 -19.21 4.92 -26.85
C LEU A 6 -20.20 5.90 -27.50
N SER A 7 -19.78 7.16 -27.74
CA SER A 7 -20.60 8.12 -28.48
C SER A 7 -20.85 7.70 -29.92
N GLY A 8 -19.88 7.01 -30.54
CA GLY A 8 -20.02 6.41 -31.86
C GLY A 8 -20.92 5.17 -31.91
N MET A 9 -21.41 4.63 -30.79
CA MET A 9 -22.32 3.47 -30.85
C MET A 9 -23.70 3.81 -31.41
N VAL A 10 -24.13 5.07 -31.31
CA VAL A 10 -25.41 5.52 -31.86
C VAL A 10 -25.21 5.84 -33.35
N GLN A 11 -25.69 4.95 -34.22
CA GLN A 11 -25.62 5.09 -35.67
C GLN A 11 -27.02 5.19 -36.26
N GLU A 12 -27.23 6.10 -37.19
CA GLU A 12 -28.53 6.29 -37.85
C GLU A 12 -28.75 5.27 -38.98
N HIS A 13 -29.93 4.64 -38.97
CA HIS A 13 -30.42 3.74 -40.03
C HIS A 13 -29.39 2.67 -40.46
N GLU A 14 -29.16 2.49 -41.77
CA GLU A 14 -28.25 1.49 -42.32
C GLU A 14 -26.78 1.96 -42.37
N ARG A 15 -26.51 3.27 -42.18
CA ARG A 15 -25.16 3.84 -42.19
C ARG A 15 -25.15 5.21 -41.51
N GLY A 16 -24.64 5.27 -40.27
CA GLY A 16 -24.59 6.52 -39.52
C GLY A 16 -23.60 7.54 -40.09
N LEU A 17 -23.97 8.81 -40.00
CA LEU A 17 -23.16 9.95 -40.40
C LEU A 17 -22.41 10.50 -39.19
N GLY A 18 -21.13 10.84 -39.34
CA GLY A 18 -20.28 11.29 -38.24
C GLY A 18 -19.71 10.15 -37.39
N GLY A 19 -20.56 9.39 -36.68
CA GLY A 19 -20.15 8.30 -35.78
C GLY A 19 -19.24 7.28 -36.46
N TRP A 20 -19.70 6.69 -37.57
CA TRP A 20 -18.94 5.75 -38.39
C TRP A 20 -17.59 6.32 -38.89
N HIS A 21 -17.55 7.61 -39.26
CA HIS A 21 -16.32 8.25 -39.73
C HIS A 21 -15.31 8.48 -38.60
N ALA A 22 -15.79 8.69 -37.37
CA ALA A 22 -14.95 8.88 -36.19
C ALA A 22 -14.37 7.56 -35.64
N GLU A 23 -14.97 6.42 -35.96
CA GLU A 23 -14.54 5.11 -35.45
C GLU A 23 -13.12 4.75 -35.89
N ALA A 24 -12.80 4.87 -37.19
CA ALA A 24 -11.53 4.41 -37.73
C ALA A 24 -10.32 5.09 -37.07
N THR A 25 -10.38 6.42 -36.90
CA THR A 25 -9.32 7.19 -36.24
C THR A 25 -9.27 6.90 -34.75
N THR A 26 -10.43 6.75 -34.10
CA THR A 26 -10.51 6.46 -32.66
C THR A 26 -9.94 5.07 -32.32
N VAL A 27 -10.30 4.04 -33.09
CA VAL A 27 -9.81 2.66 -32.92
C VAL A 27 -8.31 2.60 -33.20
N THR A 28 -7.85 3.22 -34.29
CA THR A 28 -6.42 3.27 -34.62
C THR A 28 -5.61 3.91 -33.50
N ALA A 29 -6.05 5.07 -33.01
CA ALA A 29 -5.39 5.74 -31.90
C ALA A 29 -5.39 4.90 -30.61
N ALA A 30 -6.47 4.15 -30.34
CA ALA A 30 -6.56 3.29 -29.16
C ALA A 30 -5.57 2.12 -29.25
N ILE A 31 -5.49 1.46 -30.40
CA ILE A 31 -4.53 0.38 -30.64
C ILE A 31 -3.10 0.90 -30.51
N GLN A 32 -2.77 2.01 -31.18
CA GLN A 32 -1.43 2.59 -31.15
C GLN A 32 -1.01 3.01 -29.75
N THR A 33 -1.89 3.71 -29.01
CA THR A 33 -1.59 4.17 -27.65
C THR A 33 -1.43 2.98 -26.70
N THR A 34 -2.27 1.96 -26.84
CA THR A 34 -2.18 0.75 -26.02
C THR A 34 -0.90 -0.02 -26.31
N GLY A 35 -0.59 -0.25 -27.59
CA GLY A 35 0.64 -0.94 -28.00
C GLY A 35 1.89 -0.23 -27.48
N SER A 36 1.98 1.09 -27.69
CA SER A 36 3.12 1.89 -27.20
C SER A 36 3.21 1.88 -25.68
N SER A 37 2.07 1.97 -24.97
CA SER A 37 2.06 1.89 -23.50
C SER A 37 2.53 0.53 -23.00
N VAL A 38 2.11 -0.56 -23.64
CA VAL A 38 2.53 -1.92 -23.27
C VAL A 38 4.01 -2.13 -23.53
N GLU A 39 4.53 -1.65 -24.67
CA GLU A 39 5.96 -1.72 -25.00
C GLU A 39 6.81 -1.01 -23.95
N VAL A 40 6.48 0.25 -23.63
CA VAL A 40 7.19 1.03 -22.60
C VAL A 40 7.06 0.37 -21.23
N MET A 41 5.88 -0.16 -20.88
CA MET A 41 5.71 -0.83 -19.60
C MET A 41 6.52 -2.12 -19.50
N ALA A 42 6.66 -2.89 -20.59
CA ALA A 42 7.49 -4.08 -20.63
C ALA A 42 8.97 -3.73 -20.39
N GLU A 43 9.45 -2.63 -21.00
CA GLU A 43 10.81 -2.12 -20.75
C GLU A 43 11.00 -1.69 -19.29
N VAL A 44 10.07 -0.88 -18.76
CA VAL A 44 10.13 -0.38 -17.38
C VAL A 44 10.13 -1.54 -16.38
N ILE A 45 9.26 -2.53 -16.55
CA ILE A 45 9.17 -3.69 -15.66
C ILE A 45 10.44 -4.55 -15.80
N GLY A 46 10.93 -4.77 -17.01
CA GLY A 46 12.15 -5.56 -17.26
C GLY A 46 13.42 -4.90 -16.71
N GLY A 47 13.47 -3.56 -16.67
CA GLY A 47 14.59 -2.78 -16.14
C GLY A 47 14.41 -2.30 -14.69
N LEU A 48 13.32 -2.67 -14.02
CA LEU A 48 13.01 -2.17 -12.68
C LEU A 48 14.04 -2.66 -11.65
N SER A 49 14.78 -1.72 -11.06
CA SER A 49 15.67 -2.00 -9.92
C SER A 49 15.02 -1.56 -8.61
N VAL A 50 14.89 -2.50 -7.68
CA VAL A 50 14.37 -2.24 -6.33
C VAL A 50 15.54 -2.01 -5.37
N ASP A 51 15.43 -0.98 -4.52
CA ASP A 51 16.37 -0.71 -3.43
C ASP A 51 15.70 -0.97 -2.07
N PRO A 52 15.87 -2.18 -1.49
CA PRO A 52 15.28 -2.52 -0.21
C PRO A 52 15.78 -1.65 0.95
N ALA A 53 17.04 -1.19 0.89
CA ALA A 53 17.61 -0.36 1.95
C ALA A 53 16.95 1.03 1.97
N ARG A 54 16.69 1.60 0.79
CA ARG A 54 15.94 2.86 0.68
C ARG A 54 14.48 2.69 1.08
N MET A 55 13.85 1.58 0.73
CA MET A 55 12.48 1.27 1.19
C MET A 55 12.41 1.23 2.72
N LEU A 56 13.34 0.53 3.38
CA LEU A 56 13.41 0.47 4.84
C LEU A 56 13.71 1.86 5.44
N SER A 57 14.61 2.63 4.85
CA SER A 57 14.88 4.01 5.28
C SER A 57 13.65 4.91 5.22
N ASN A 58 12.76 4.72 4.22
CA ASN A 58 11.53 5.49 4.14
C ASN A 58 10.53 5.10 5.23
N VAL A 59 10.49 3.82 5.63
CA VAL A 59 9.71 3.36 6.79
C VAL A 59 10.28 3.97 8.08
N GLU A 60 11.60 3.95 8.23
CA GLU A 60 12.28 4.51 9.40
C GLU A 60 12.18 6.04 9.52
N ALA A 61 11.91 6.73 8.41
CA ALA A 61 11.68 8.18 8.42
C ALA A 61 10.50 8.60 9.32
N THR A 62 9.53 7.70 9.57
CA THR A 62 8.43 7.96 10.52
C THR A 62 8.83 7.73 11.98
N LYS A 63 10.08 7.34 12.27
CA LYS A 63 10.58 6.98 13.61
C LYS A 63 9.68 5.94 14.32
N GLY A 64 9.12 5.01 13.55
CA GLY A 64 8.25 3.95 14.03
C GLY A 64 6.79 4.33 14.30
N ALA A 65 6.37 5.58 14.07
CA ALA A 65 4.96 5.99 14.23
C ALA A 65 3.98 5.17 13.38
N ILE A 66 4.43 4.68 12.21
CA ILE A 66 3.65 3.78 11.34
C ILE A 66 3.20 2.48 12.04
N PHE A 67 3.88 2.07 13.11
CA PHE A 67 3.55 0.85 13.88
C PHE A 67 2.52 1.07 14.99
N ALA A 68 1.87 2.24 15.05
CA ALA A 68 0.84 2.53 16.05
C ALA A 68 -0.37 1.57 15.96
N GLU A 69 -0.74 1.13 14.76
CA GLU A 69 -1.81 0.14 14.59
C GLU A 69 -1.41 -1.21 15.21
N ARG A 70 -0.19 -1.68 14.94
CA ARG A 70 0.33 -2.90 15.56
C ARG A 70 0.35 -2.79 17.08
N ALA A 71 0.76 -1.65 17.62
CA ALA A 71 0.70 -1.40 19.06
C ALA A 71 -0.74 -1.52 19.59
N MET A 72 -1.74 -1.03 18.87
CA MET A 72 -3.15 -1.18 19.24
C MET A 72 -3.56 -2.65 19.25
N VAL A 73 -3.19 -3.43 18.23
CA VAL A 73 -3.50 -4.87 18.14
C VAL A 73 -2.92 -5.63 19.33
N LEU A 74 -1.71 -5.29 19.75
CA LEU A 74 -1.03 -5.95 20.88
C LEU A 74 -1.56 -5.50 22.24
N LEU A 75 -1.89 -4.21 22.41
CA LEU A 75 -2.23 -3.63 23.71
C LEU A 75 -3.73 -3.69 24.03
N ALA A 76 -4.61 -3.64 23.04
CA ALA A 76 -6.06 -3.61 23.27
C ALA A 76 -6.58 -4.84 24.05
N PRO A 77 -6.09 -6.08 23.83
CA PRO A 77 -6.52 -7.24 24.62
C PRO A 77 -6.23 -7.14 26.11
N ALA A 78 -5.11 -6.50 26.49
CA ALA A 78 -4.66 -6.42 27.88
C ALA A 78 -5.10 -5.14 28.60
N LEU A 79 -5.11 -3.99 27.90
CA LEU A 79 -5.42 -2.68 28.48
C LEU A 79 -6.83 -2.17 28.16
N GLY A 80 -7.57 -2.89 27.31
CA GLY A 80 -8.78 -2.37 26.69
C GLY A 80 -8.49 -1.32 25.62
N ARG A 81 -9.46 -1.10 24.73
CA ARG A 81 -9.29 -0.21 23.57
C ARG A 81 -9.01 1.24 23.96
N ASP A 82 -9.71 1.76 24.96
CA ASP A 82 -9.53 3.15 25.43
C ASP A 82 -8.20 3.33 26.15
N GLY A 83 -7.82 2.34 26.97
CA GLY A 83 -6.53 2.31 27.66
C GLY A 83 -5.36 2.30 26.68
N ALA A 84 -5.39 1.39 25.70
CA ALA A 84 -4.39 1.32 24.64
C ALA A 84 -4.32 2.61 23.81
N THR A 85 -5.48 3.18 23.45
CA THR A 85 -5.55 4.45 22.69
C THR A 85 -4.86 5.59 23.43
N ARG A 86 -5.13 5.73 24.74
CA ARG A 86 -4.53 6.78 25.56
C ARG A 86 -3.01 6.66 25.62
N VAL A 87 -2.48 5.46 25.87
CA VAL A 87 -1.04 5.21 25.97
C VAL A 87 -0.34 5.43 24.63
N ILE A 88 -0.90 4.89 23.53
CA ILE A 88 -0.34 5.05 22.18
C ILE A 88 -0.32 6.52 21.78
N ARG A 89 -1.40 7.28 22.03
CA ARG A 89 -1.45 8.71 21.72
C ARG A 89 -0.42 9.51 22.51
N ALA A 90 -0.24 9.22 23.80
CA ALA A 90 0.76 9.86 24.62
C ALA A 90 2.18 9.59 24.08
N ALA A 91 2.50 8.32 23.80
CA ALA A 91 3.80 7.94 23.25
C ALA A 91 4.07 8.57 21.87
N LEU A 92 3.07 8.64 20.99
CA LEU A 92 3.20 9.33 19.69
C LEU A 92 3.46 10.83 19.87
N ALA A 93 2.69 11.51 20.71
CA ALA A 93 2.87 12.94 20.98
C ALA A 93 4.26 13.23 21.55
N GLN A 94 4.73 12.41 22.49
CA GLN A 94 6.04 12.56 23.10
C GLN A 94 7.17 12.26 22.10
N SER A 95 7.08 11.18 21.33
CA SER A 95 8.09 10.85 20.30
C SER A 95 8.22 11.94 19.24
N SER A 96 7.11 12.60 18.89
CA SER A 96 7.10 13.74 17.97
C SER A 96 7.80 14.96 18.58
N ALA A 97 7.51 15.28 19.85
CA ALA A 97 8.08 16.43 20.54
C ALA A 97 9.59 16.28 20.81
N GLU A 98 10.03 15.09 21.21
CA GLU A 98 11.42 14.79 21.57
C GLU A 98 12.27 14.31 20.39
N GLY A 99 11.63 13.99 19.27
CA GLY A 99 12.30 13.43 18.09
C GLY A 99 12.85 12.02 18.31
N THR A 100 12.32 11.28 19.30
CA THR A 100 12.70 9.90 19.64
C THR A 100 11.85 8.88 18.85
N ARG A 101 12.14 7.59 18.99
CA ARG A 101 11.39 6.53 18.28
C ARG A 101 10.15 6.13 19.08
N PHE A 102 9.01 6.03 18.41
CA PHE A 102 7.75 5.62 19.04
C PHE A 102 7.83 4.29 19.81
N PRO A 103 8.47 3.21 19.28
CA PRO A 103 8.59 1.96 20.02
C PRO A 103 9.39 2.08 21.34
N GLU A 104 10.39 2.96 21.39
CA GLU A 104 11.20 3.20 22.60
C GLU A 104 10.35 3.90 23.66
N MET A 105 9.57 4.92 23.27
CA MET A 105 8.66 5.62 24.16
C MET A 105 7.58 4.69 24.73
N LEU A 106 7.03 3.82 23.88
CA LEU A 106 6.03 2.86 24.31
C LEU A 106 6.64 1.80 25.24
N ALA A 107 7.88 1.38 25.01
CA ALA A 107 8.59 0.42 25.86
C ALA A 107 8.97 0.99 27.24
N ALA A 108 9.13 2.32 27.36
CA ALA A 108 9.39 2.98 28.63
C ALA A 108 8.17 2.98 29.57
N GLU A 109 6.96 2.85 29.02
CA GLU A 109 5.71 2.88 29.78
C GLU A 109 5.50 1.62 30.64
N PRO A 110 5.40 1.74 31.98
CA PRO A 110 5.24 0.57 32.87
C PRO A 110 3.98 -0.25 32.58
N SER A 111 2.89 0.43 32.20
CA SER A 111 1.62 -0.21 31.84
C SER A 111 1.75 -1.10 30.60
N VAL A 112 2.61 -0.73 29.64
CA VAL A 112 2.91 -1.51 28.43
C VAL A 112 3.76 -2.73 28.77
N ARG A 113 4.84 -2.52 29.54
CA ARG A 113 5.77 -3.60 29.94
C ARG A 113 5.09 -4.74 30.71
N THR A 114 4.03 -4.42 31.43
CA THR A 114 3.24 -5.40 32.20
C THR A 114 2.15 -6.06 31.35
N ALA A 115 1.72 -5.40 30.28
CA ALA A 115 0.58 -5.83 29.47
C ALA A 115 0.94 -6.77 28.31
N ILE A 116 2.17 -6.71 27.78
CA ILE A 116 2.58 -7.49 26.61
C ILE A 116 3.92 -8.20 26.82
N ASP A 117 4.10 -9.29 26.08
CA ASP A 117 5.33 -10.07 26.08
C ASP A 117 6.55 -9.23 25.63
N PRO A 118 7.72 -9.35 26.31
CA PRO A 118 8.93 -8.62 25.95
C PRO A 118 9.42 -8.87 24.52
N GLY A 119 9.23 -10.09 23.98
CA GLY A 119 9.56 -10.42 22.60
C GLY A 119 8.66 -9.67 21.61
N ALA A 120 7.35 -9.62 21.86
CA ALA A 120 6.41 -8.85 21.05
C ALA A 120 6.72 -7.34 21.07
N LEU A 121 7.11 -6.80 22.24
CA LEU A 121 7.50 -5.40 22.37
C LEU A 121 8.82 -5.11 21.64
N SER A 122 9.82 -6.00 21.73
CA SER A 122 11.12 -5.83 21.07
C SER A 122 11.04 -5.79 19.55
N THR A 123 10.04 -6.48 18.97
CA THR A 123 9.84 -6.53 17.52
C THR A 123 8.82 -5.51 17.02
N LEU A 124 8.25 -4.66 17.88
CA LEU A 124 7.18 -3.73 17.52
C LEU A 124 7.56 -2.81 16.35
N GLY A 125 8.81 -2.35 16.31
CA GLY A 125 9.35 -1.50 15.26
C GLY A 125 9.86 -2.24 14.02
N THR A 126 9.77 -3.57 13.97
CA THR A 126 10.24 -4.38 12.85
C THR A 126 9.15 -4.49 11.78
N ALA A 127 9.43 -4.03 10.56
CA ALA A 127 8.47 -3.99 9.46
C ALA A 127 8.02 -5.40 9.04
N GLU A 128 8.97 -6.34 9.01
CA GLU A 128 8.76 -7.73 8.59
C GLU A 128 7.78 -8.47 9.52
N ALA A 129 7.70 -8.05 10.78
CA ALA A 129 6.80 -8.65 11.77
C ALA A 129 5.35 -8.12 11.66
N TYR A 130 5.04 -7.27 10.67
CA TYR A 130 3.71 -6.72 10.45
C TYR A 130 3.33 -6.55 8.97
N LEU A 131 3.60 -7.57 8.16
CA LEU A 131 3.26 -7.60 6.73
C LEU A 131 1.82 -8.09 6.42
N GLY A 132 1.07 -8.49 7.45
CA GLY A 132 -0.30 -8.99 7.32
C GLY A 132 -0.40 -10.14 6.30
N SER A 133 -1.31 -10.00 5.34
CA SER A 133 -1.57 -11.01 4.30
C SER A 133 -0.73 -10.82 3.03
N ALA A 134 0.30 -9.98 3.02
CA ALA A 134 1.09 -9.71 1.82
C ALA A 134 1.65 -10.98 1.17
N GLU A 135 2.22 -11.88 1.98
CA GLU A 135 2.78 -13.15 1.51
C GLU A 135 1.70 -14.10 0.97
N TYR A 136 0.51 -14.09 1.57
CA TYR A 136 -0.62 -14.86 1.08
C TYR A 136 -1.04 -14.41 -0.33
N PHE A 137 -1.14 -13.10 -0.57
CA PHE A 137 -1.47 -12.57 -1.89
C PHE A 137 -0.38 -12.83 -2.93
N ARG A 138 0.89 -12.68 -2.55
CA ARG A 138 2.04 -12.98 -3.44
C ARG A 138 2.03 -14.43 -3.91
N ARG A 139 1.81 -15.39 -2.99
CA ARG A 139 1.72 -16.81 -3.33
C ARG A 139 0.52 -17.12 -4.21
N ARG A 140 -0.65 -16.53 -3.93
CA ARG A 140 -1.85 -16.76 -4.73
C ARG A 140 -1.71 -16.25 -6.16
N LEU A 141 -1.03 -15.11 -6.36
CA LEU A 141 -0.78 -14.56 -7.69
C LEU A 141 0.13 -15.48 -8.53
N THR A 142 1.20 -16.00 -7.92
CA THR A 142 2.20 -16.85 -8.61
C THR A 142 1.78 -18.31 -8.75
N ALA A 143 0.88 -18.81 -7.90
CA ALA A 143 0.38 -20.19 -7.98
C ALA A 143 -0.47 -20.46 -9.23
N GLY A 144 -1.02 -19.43 -9.88
CA GLY A 144 -1.75 -19.56 -11.15
C GLY A 144 -0.86 -19.69 -12.39
N GLU A 145 0.46 -19.57 -12.25
CA GLU A 145 1.44 -19.66 -13.35
C GLU A 145 2.11 -21.04 -13.45
N SER A 146 1.64 -22.02 -12.67
CA SER A 146 2.12 -23.41 -12.67
C SER A 146 1.19 -24.33 -13.48
N GLU A 147 1.11 -24.12 -14.79
CA GLU A 147 0.56 -25.04 -15.79
C GLU A 147 1.36 -24.91 -17.09
#